data_AF-A0A179SFC7-F1
#
_entry.id   AF-A0A179SFC7-F1
#
_cell.length_a   1.000
_cell.length_b   1.000
_cell.length_c   1.000
_cell.angle_alpha   90.00
_cell.angle_beta   90.00
_cell.angle_gamma   90.00
#
_symmetry.space_group_name_H-M   'P 1'
#
loop_
_entity.id
_entity.type
_entity.pdbx_description
1 polymer ?
#
loop_
_entity_poly.entity_id
_entity_poly.type
_entity_poly.pdbx_seq_one_letter_code
_entity_poly.pdbx_strand_id
1 'polypeptide(L)' 'MRHVRHLLARFRLSQRAVCEESAGRGLYDDFHDYPDTEHGSPWHLVDLTCRHCGKTFRI' A
#
# COMPACT_ATOMS: atom_id res chain seq x y z
N MET A 1 -2.38 14.83 13.66
CA MET A 1 -2.04 13.40 13.55
C MET A 1 -1.89 12.89 12.11
N ARG A 2 -2.62 13.42 11.11
CA ARG A 2 -2.52 13.01 9.70
C ARG A 2 -1.09 13.05 9.12
N HIS A 3 -0.29 14.07 9.46
CA HIS A 3 1.08 14.19 8.95
C HIS A 3 2.01 13.05 9.42
N VAL A 4 1.86 12.59 10.67
CA VAL A 4 2.64 11.47 11.20
C VAL A 4 2.28 10.19 10.45
N ARG A 5 0.99 9.92 10.28
CA ARG A 5 0.52 8.74 9.55
C ARG A 5 0.98 8.75 8.10
N HIS A 6 0.92 9.91 7.44
CA HIS A 6 1.43 10.07 6.08
C HIS A 6 2.93 9.76 5.98
N LEU A 7 3.75 10.25 6.92
CA LEU A 7 5.18 9.93 6.96
C LEU A 7 5.42 8.43 7.17
N LEU A 8 4.70 7.82 8.13
CA LEU A 8 4.79 6.38 8.38
C LEU A 8 4.41 5.56 7.14
N ALA A 9 3.38 5.96 6.39
CA ALA A 9 3.00 5.32 5.14
C ALA A 9 4.04 5.55 4.03
N ARG A 10 4.52 6.79 3.86
CA ARG A 10 5.48 7.20 2.82
C ARG A 10 6.81 6.46 2.90
N PHE A 11 7.27 6.19 4.12
CA PHE A 11 8.48 5.41 4.40
C PHE A 11 8.17 3.96 4.79
N ARG A 12 6.90 3.53 4.68
CA ARG A 12 6.41 2.16 4.99
C ARG A 12 6.88 1.62 6.34
N LEU A 13 6.89 2.49 7.35
CA LEU A 13 7.28 2.17 8.72
C LEU A 13 6.13 1.56 9.54
N SER A 14 4.90 1.54 9.01
CA SER A 14 3.74 0.93 9.66
C SER A 14 2.74 0.43 8.63
N GLN A 15 2.47 -0.89 8.66
CA GLN A 15 1.47 -1.52 7.79
C GLN A 15 0.09 -0.88 7.94
N ARG A 16 -0.31 -0.62 9.19
CA ARG A 16 -1.60 0.01 9.48
C ARG A 16 -1.70 1.40 8.86
N ALA A 17 -0.62 2.20 8.94
CA ALA A 17 -0.59 3.52 8.34
C ALA A 17 -0.70 3.47 6.80
N VAL A 18 -0.04 2.49 6.16
CA VAL A 18 -0.15 2.22 4.72
C VAL A 18 -1.60 1.94 4.34
N CYS A 19 -2.26 1.00 5.02
CA CYS A 19 -3.65 0.65 4.74
C CYS A 19 -4.60 1.84 4.94
N GLU A 20 -4.47 2.57 6.07
CA GLU A 20 -5.34 3.71 6.39
C GLU A 20 -5.17 4.88 5.42
N GLU A 21 -3.93 5.22 5.02
CA GLU A 21 -3.70 6.32 4.07
C GLU A 21 -4.06 5.94 2.63
N SER A 22 -4.08 4.64 2.31
CA SER A 22 -4.40 4.14 0.98
C SER A 22 -5.90 3.91 0.78
N ALA A 23 -6.69 3.72 1.84
CA ALA A 23 -8.12 3.35 1.73
C ALA A 23 -8.96 4.23 0.80
N GLY A 24 -8.63 5.52 0.66
CA GLY A 24 -9.36 6.47 -0.20
C GLY A 24 -8.67 6.82 -1.52
N ARG A 25 -7.57 6.14 -1.88
CA ARG A 25 -6.77 6.51 -3.05
C ARG A 25 -6.93 5.56 -4.23
N GLY A 26 -6.56 6.01 -5.42
CA GLY A 26 -6.57 5.20 -6.63
C GLY A 26 -5.44 4.17 -6.69
N LEU A 27 -5.42 3.36 -7.76
CA LEU A 27 -4.42 2.29 -7.96
C LEU A 27 -2.97 2.81 -8.08
N TYR A 28 -2.80 3.99 -8.67
CA TYR A 28 -1.50 4.62 -8.95
C TYR A 28 -1.03 5.61 -7.88
N ASP A 29 -1.91 5.96 -6.95
CA ASP A 29 -1.62 6.82 -5.82
C ASP A 29 -1.79 5.96 -4.56
N ASP A 30 -0.96 4.93 -4.43
CA ASP A 30 -1.06 3.99 -3.32
C ASP A 30 0.27 3.92 -2.56
N PHE A 31 0.21 3.66 -1.25
CA PHE A 31 1.40 3.41 -0.43
C PHE A 31 1.78 1.94 -0.35
N HIS A 32 0.87 1.05 -0.76
CA HIS A 32 1.13 -0.36 -0.87
C HIS A 32 2.18 -0.65 -1.93
N ASP A 33 2.91 -1.73 -1.72
CA ASP A 33 3.95 -2.21 -2.62
C ASP A 33 3.94 -3.74 -2.62
N TYR A 34 4.77 -4.35 -3.46
CA TYR A 34 4.79 -5.81 -3.62
C TYR A 34 4.98 -6.61 -2.32
N PRO A 35 5.66 -6.15 -1.25
CA PRO A 35 5.70 -6.89 0.01
C PRO A 35 4.34 -7.04 0.73
N ASP A 36 3.35 -6.22 0.36
CA ASP A 36 2.00 -6.24 0.93
C ASP A 36 1.10 -7.32 0.32
N THR A 37 1.49 -7.87 -0.83
CA THR A 37 0.84 -9.04 -1.42
C THR A 37 1.52 -10.33 -0.95
N GLU A 38 0.84 -11.47 -1.13
CA GLU A 38 1.43 -12.80 -0.93
C GLU A 38 2.31 -13.23 -2.10
N HIS A 39 2.20 -12.55 -3.24
CA HIS A 39 2.96 -12.85 -4.45
C HIS A 39 4.32 -12.13 -4.43
N GLY A 40 5.41 -12.90 -4.44
CA GLY A 40 6.83 -12.47 -4.29
C GLY A 40 7.26 -11.13 -4.93
N SER A 41 8.12 -11.15 -5.96
CA SER A 41 8.53 -9.94 -6.72
C SER A 41 7.81 -9.94 -8.07
N PRO A 42 6.64 -9.32 -8.18
CA PRO A 42 5.88 -9.30 -9.42
C PRO A 42 6.52 -8.33 -10.41
N TRP A 43 6.22 -8.52 -11.69
CA TRP A 43 6.58 -7.56 -12.72
C TRP A 43 5.86 -6.22 -12.49
N HIS A 44 6.47 -5.10 -12.88
CA HIS A 44 5.84 -3.79 -12.81
C HIS A 44 4.53 -3.73 -13.62
N LEU A 45 3.63 -2.84 -13.22
CA LEU A 45 2.32 -2.56 -13.81
C LEU A 45 1.27 -3.66 -13.63
N VAL A 46 1.35 -4.45 -12.56
CA VAL A 46 0.37 -5.48 -12.23
C VAL A 46 -0.53 -5.06 -11.06
N ASP A 47 -1.80 -5.46 -11.13
CA ASP A 47 -2.73 -5.29 -10.02
C ASP A 47 -2.57 -6.41 -9.01
N LEU A 48 -2.45 -6.03 -7.74
CA LEU A 48 -2.27 -6.92 -6.62
C LEU A 48 -3.28 -6.58 -5.54
N THR A 49 -3.55 -7.55 -4.67
CA THR A 49 -4.44 -7.36 -3.52
C THR A 49 -3.62 -7.39 -2.25
N CYS A 50 -3.77 -6.36 -1.42
CA CYS A 50 -3.09 -6.30 -0.13
C CYS A 50 -3.67 -7.38 0.79
N ARG A 51 -2.83 -8.27 1.31
CA ARG A 51 -3.27 -9.36 2.21
C ARG A 51 -3.78 -8.85 3.57
N HIS A 52 -3.47 -7.60 3.91
CA HIS A 52 -3.81 -7.01 5.20
C HIS A 52 -5.14 -6.24 5.19
N CYS A 53 -5.45 -5.52 4.12
CA CYS A 53 -6.68 -4.71 4.03
C CYS A 53 -7.60 -5.09 2.86
N GLY A 54 -7.19 -6.02 1.99
CA GLY A 54 -7.97 -6.45 0.83
C GLY A 54 -8.05 -5.42 -0.30
N LYS A 55 -7.36 -4.28 -0.19
CA LYS A 55 -7.37 -3.24 -1.23
C LYS A 55 -6.57 -3.71 -2.45
N THR A 56 -7.10 -3.45 -3.65
CA THR A 56 -6.34 -3.55 -4.90
C THR A 56 -5.40 -2.35 -5.06
N PHE A 57 -4.15 -2.62 -5.42
CA PHE A 57 -3.11 -1.61 -5.69
C PHE A 57 -2.28 -2.05 -6.89
N ARG A 58 -1.56 -1.09 -7.51
CA ARG A 58 -0.67 -1.35 -8.64
C ARG A 58 0.76 -0.98 -8.28
N ILE A 59 1.70 -1.87 -8.59
CA ILE A 59 3.15 -1.63 -8.52
C ILE A 59 3.73 -1.33 -9.89
#